data_AF-A0A7H1MY17-F1
#
_entry.id   AF-A0A7H1MY17-F1
#
_cell.length_a   1.000
_cell.length_b   1.000
_cell.length_c   1.000
_cell.angle_alpha   90.00
_cell.angle_beta   90.00
_cell.angle_gamma   90.00
#
_symmetry.space_group_name_H-M   'P 1'
#
loop_
_entity.id
_entity.type
_entity.pdbx_description
1 polymer ?
#
loop_
_entity_poly.entity_id
_entity_poly.type
_entity_poly.pdbx_seq_one_letter_code
_entity_poly.pdbx_strand_id
1 'polypeptide(L)'
;MTTYTATFRTDAHWSRCEFDAATPEEALALARRYADEDPGRLDFEPYDLDPINEIAIKNDEGNELAVWQDDDLRLRLAAGPMLDALRHALVALNTAPRFRVPELAMDSYAIAAQCERAIALASPVEGGSP
;
A
#
# COMPACT_ATOMS: atom_id res chain seq x y z
N MET A 1 -5.33 -19.84 -24.15
CA MET A 1 -5.75 -18.61 -23.47
C MET A 1 -6.20 -19.03 -22.10
N THR A 2 -5.79 -18.30 -21.07
CA THR A 2 -6.11 -18.63 -19.68
C THR A 2 -7.08 -17.59 -19.18
N THR A 3 -8.15 -18.03 -18.51
CA THR A 3 -9.10 -17.14 -17.86
C THR A 3 -8.55 -16.78 -16.50
N TYR A 4 -8.45 -15.48 -16.23
CA TYR A 4 -8.01 -14.93 -14.96
C TYR A 4 -9.15 -14.17 -14.30
N THR A 5 -9.21 -14.23 -12.97
CA THR A 5 -10.18 -13.45 -12.19
C THR A 5 -9.51 -12.17 -11.70
N ALA A 6 -9.99 -11.01 -12.14
CA ALA A 6 -9.63 -9.73 -11.57
C ALA A 6 -10.56 -9.41 -10.40
N THR A 7 -9.99 -9.09 -9.24
CA THR A 7 -10.69 -8.48 -8.11
C THR A 7 -10.37 -6.99 -8.07
N PHE A 8 -11.38 -6.15 -8.16
CA PHE A 8 -11.29 -4.70 -7.99
C PHE A 8 -11.66 -4.37 -6.55
N ARG A 9 -10.90 -3.51 -5.89
CA ARG A 9 -11.18 -3.11 -4.51
C ARG A 9 -11.15 -1.59 -4.36
N THR A 10 -12.04 -1.12 -3.49
CA THR A 10 -12.05 0.23 -2.92
C THR A 10 -11.73 0.10 -1.43
N ASP A 11 -11.75 1.21 -0.69
CA ASP A 11 -11.57 1.16 0.77
C ASP A 11 -12.68 0.39 1.50
N ALA A 12 -13.88 0.30 0.92
CA ALA A 12 -15.05 -0.31 1.56
C ALA A 12 -15.59 -1.54 0.82
N HIS A 13 -15.34 -1.67 -0.49
CA HIS A 13 -16.04 -2.60 -1.37
C HIS A 13 -15.10 -3.37 -2.30
N TRP A 14 -15.64 -4.41 -2.92
CA TRP A 14 -14.95 -5.14 -3.96
C TRP A 14 -15.92 -5.60 -5.05
N SER A 15 -15.37 -5.81 -6.26
CA SER A 15 -16.07 -6.40 -7.40
C SER A 15 -15.15 -7.38 -8.12
N ARG A 16 -15.70 -8.24 -8.98
CA ARG A 16 -14.93 -9.22 -9.75
C ARG A 16 -15.34 -9.26 -11.20
N CYS A 17 -14.36 -9.49 -12.08
CA CYS A 17 -14.59 -9.74 -13.48
C CYS A 17 -13.55 -10.75 -14.01
N GLU A 18 -13.93 -11.52 -15.03
CA GLU A 18 -13.05 -12.50 -15.66
C GLU A 18 -12.49 -11.94 -16.97
N PHE A 19 -11.20 -12.20 -17.20
CA PHE A 19 -10.49 -11.77 -18.38
C PHE A 19 -9.71 -12.93 -18.98
N ASP A 20 -9.89 -13.17 -20.27
CA ASP A 20 -9.05 -14.09 -21.03
C ASP A 20 -7.77 -13.37 -21.47
N ALA A 21 -6.62 -13.92 -21.09
CA ALA A 21 -5.31 -13.36 -21.46
C ALA A 21 -4.26 -14.47 -21.65
N ALA A 22 -3.11 -14.12 -22.22
CA ALA A 22 -1.97 -15.03 -22.29
C ALA A 22 -1.13 -15.02 -21.01
N THR A 23 -1.08 -13.88 -20.29
CA THR A 23 -0.34 -13.73 -19.03
C THR A 23 -1.12 -12.94 -17.97
N PRO A 24 -0.76 -13.05 -16.68
CA PRO A 24 -1.36 -12.26 -15.62
C PRO A 24 -1.20 -10.75 -15.79
N GLU A 25 -0.07 -10.29 -16.34
CA GLU A 25 0.21 -8.87 -16.57
C GLU A 25 -0.66 -8.29 -17.70
N GLU A 26 -0.92 -9.10 -18.73
CA GLU A 26 -1.87 -8.72 -19.78
C GLU A 26 -3.30 -8.66 -19.23
N ALA A 27 -3.72 -9.64 -18.42
CA ALA A 27 -5.01 -9.60 -17.73
C ALA A 27 -5.12 -8.36 -16.82
N LEU A 28 -4.06 -7.98 -16.12
CA LEU A 28 -4.02 -6.76 -15.30
C LEU A 28 -4.18 -5.50 -16.15
N ALA A 29 -3.50 -5.42 -17.29
CA ALA A 29 -3.62 -4.29 -18.20
C ALA A 29 -5.05 -4.16 -18.77
N LEU A 30 -5.69 -5.29 -19.10
CA LEU A 30 -7.09 -5.34 -19.53
C LEU A 30 -8.04 -4.89 -18.41
N ALA A 31 -7.86 -5.41 -17.19
CA ALA A 31 -8.65 -5.05 -16.03
C ALA A 31 -8.53 -3.55 -15.69
N ARG A 32 -7.32 -2.98 -15.76
CA ARG A 32 -7.12 -1.53 -15.58
C ARG A 32 -7.88 -0.72 -16.62
N ARG A 33 -7.75 -1.08 -17.90
CA ARG A 33 -8.48 -0.40 -18.98
C ARG A 33 -9.99 -0.49 -18.78
N TYR A 34 -10.49 -1.65 -18.36
CA TYR A 34 -11.91 -1.86 -18.07
C TYR A 34 -12.42 -0.91 -16.97
N ALA A 35 -11.66 -0.76 -15.88
CA ALA A 35 -11.98 0.18 -14.80
C ALA A 35 -11.94 1.65 -15.25
N ASP A 36 -10.98 2.02 -16.10
CA ASP A 36 -10.83 3.40 -16.59
C ASP A 36 -11.90 3.80 -17.61
N GLU A 37 -12.33 2.87 -18.48
CA GLU A 37 -13.26 3.17 -19.58
C GLU A 37 -14.74 3.18 -19.16
N ASP A 38 -15.14 2.27 -18.26
CA ASP A 38 -16.53 2.16 -17.82
C ASP A 38 -16.63 1.64 -16.37
N PRO A 39 -16.26 2.47 -15.37
CA PRO A 39 -16.27 2.06 -13.97
C PRO A 39 -17.66 1.65 -13.48
N GLY A 40 -18.73 2.14 -14.11
CA GLY A 40 -20.11 1.80 -13.77
C GLY A 40 -20.52 0.36 -14.14
N ARG A 41 -19.70 -0.38 -14.90
CA ARG A 41 -19.92 -1.81 -15.17
C ARG A 41 -19.38 -2.72 -14.07
N LEU A 42 -18.60 -2.18 -13.14
CA LEU A 42 -18.20 -2.92 -11.95
C LEU A 42 -19.34 -2.83 -10.96
N ASP A 43 -19.99 -3.97 -10.73
CA ASP A 43 -21.03 -4.11 -9.73
C ASP A 43 -20.35 -4.19 -8.35
N PHE A 44 -20.15 -3.03 -7.72
CA PHE A 44 -19.69 -2.94 -6.34
C PHE A 44 -20.88 -3.06 -5.39
N GLU A 45 -20.76 -3.91 -4.38
CA GLU A 45 -21.79 -4.04 -3.34
C GLU A 45 -21.33 -3.35 -2.04
N PRO A 46 -22.08 -2.36 -1.50
CA PRO A 46 -23.09 -1.47 -2.13
C PRO A 46 -22.58 -0.53 -3.24
N TYR A 47 -23.52 0.07 -3.98
CA TYR A 47 -23.36 0.97 -5.14
C TYR A 47 -22.70 2.34 -4.84
N ASP A 48 -21.82 2.43 -3.84
CA ASP A 48 -21.03 3.63 -3.61
C ASP A 48 -19.76 3.58 -4.46
N LEU A 49 -19.59 4.57 -5.34
CA LEU A 49 -18.50 4.68 -6.30
C LEU A 49 -17.23 5.26 -5.64
N ASP A 50 -16.76 4.60 -4.59
CA ASP A 50 -15.42 4.89 -4.10
C ASP A 50 -14.38 4.59 -5.19
N PRO A 51 -13.29 5.37 -5.27
CA PRO A 51 -12.25 5.12 -6.24
C PRO A 51 -11.62 3.73 -6.01
N ILE A 52 -11.42 3.00 -7.11
CA ILE A 52 -10.68 1.74 -7.09
C ILE A 52 -9.24 2.05 -6.77
N ASN A 53 -8.74 1.49 -5.67
CA ASN A 53 -7.38 1.70 -5.20
C ASN A 53 -6.51 0.44 -5.34
N GLU A 54 -7.12 -0.71 -5.67
CA GLU A 54 -6.40 -1.95 -5.94
C GLU A 54 -7.11 -2.82 -6.99
N ILE A 55 -6.31 -3.46 -7.84
CA ILE A 55 -6.75 -4.52 -8.76
C ILE A 55 -5.80 -5.70 -8.63
N ALA A 56 -6.34 -6.87 -8.28
CA ALA A 56 -5.57 -8.10 -8.13
C ALA A 56 -6.03 -9.17 -9.13
N ILE A 57 -5.10 -9.73 -9.88
CA ILE A 57 -5.32 -10.83 -10.81
C ILE A 57 -5.06 -12.15 -10.10
N LYS A 58 -6.02 -13.07 -10.18
CA LYS A 58 -5.96 -14.38 -9.56
C LYS A 58 -6.12 -15.50 -10.58
N ASN A 59 -5.49 -16.65 -10.32
CA ASN A 59 -5.80 -17.88 -11.02
C ASN A 59 -7.10 -18.52 -10.49
N ASP A 60 -7.47 -19.64 -11.08
CA ASP A 60 -8.59 -20.51 -10.69
C ASP A 60 -8.50 -21.04 -9.25
N GLU A 61 -7.28 -21.25 -8.75
CA GLU A 61 -7.02 -21.62 -7.35
C GLU A 61 -7.16 -20.43 -6.38
N GLY A 62 -7.34 -19.21 -6.88
CA GLY A 62 -7.45 -17.99 -6.08
C GLY A 62 -6.11 -17.37 -5.64
N ASN A 63 -4.99 -17.89 -6.14
CA ASN A 63 -3.65 -17.33 -5.92
C ASN A 63 -3.51 -16.02 -6.67
N GLU A 64 -2.98 -15.00 -6.00
CA GLU A 64 -2.70 -13.70 -6.59
C GLU A 64 -1.41 -13.76 -7.42
N LEU A 65 -1.52 -13.39 -8.70
CA LEU A 65 -0.44 -13.48 -9.69
C LEU A 65 0.11 -12.11 -10.09
N ALA A 66 -0.72 -11.07 -10.07
CA ALA A 66 -0.31 -9.71 -10.37
C ALA A 66 -1.24 -8.72 -9.63
N VAL A 67 -0.68 -7.58 -9.22
CA VAL A 67 -1.41 -6.54 -8.48
C VAL A 67 -1.06 -5.16 -9.01
N TRP A 68 -2.06 -4.32 -9.14
CA TRP A 68 -1.91 -2.88 -9.23
C TRP A 68 -2.53 -2.24 -7.99
N GLN A 69 -1.86 -1.22 -7.46
CA GLN A 69 -2.34 -0.38 -6.36
C GLN A 69 -2.10 1.08 -6.75
N ASP A 70 -3.02 1.96 -6.37
CA ASP A 70 -2.79 3.39 -6.51
C ASP A 70 -1.69 3.88 -5.54
N ASP A 71 -1.18 5.09 -5.77
CA ASP A 71 -0.06 5.61 -4.99
C ASP A 71 -0.43 5.90 -3.53
N ASP A 72 -1.70 6.23 -3.24
CA ASP A 72 -2.16 6.50 -1.88
C ASP A 72 -2.23 5.22 -1.04
N LEU A 73 -2.85 4.16 -1.58
CA LEU A 73 -2.88 2.85 -0.94
C LEU A 73 -1.46 2.30 -0.76
N ARG A 74 -0.58 2.43 -1.75
CA ARG A 74 0.83 2.03 -1.62
C ARG A 74 1.52 2.77 -0.48
N LEU A 75 1.26 4.07 -0.34
CA LEU A 75 1.80 4.87 0.75
C LEU A 75 1.23 4.43 2.11
N ARG A 76 -0.09 4.20 2.21
CA ARG A 76 -0.75 3.71 3.43
C ARG A 76 -0.22 2.35 3.86
N LEU A 77 -0.05 1.42 2.93
CA LEU A 77 0.50 0.08 3.20
C LEU A 77 1.98 0.14 3.60
N ALA A 78 2.76 1.07 3.04
CA ALA A 78 4.16 1.25 3.40
C ALA A 78 4.36 1.96 4.76
N ALA A 79 3.39 2.78 5.20
CA ALA A 79 3.54 3.63 6.38
C ALA A 79 3.85 2.84 7.67
N GLY A 80 3.15 1.72 7.91
CA GLY A 80 3.38 0.86 9.07
C GLY A 80 4.80 0.27 9.11
N PRO A 81 5.22 -0.48 8.07
CA PRO A 81 6.59 -0.99 7.96
C PRO A 81 7.67 0.10 8.04
N MET A 82 7.43 1.28 7.47
CA MET A 82 8.37 2.41 7.57
C MET A 82 8.47 2.95 9.00
N LEU A 83 7.36 3.02 9.74
CA LEU A 83 7.34 3.41 11.15
C LEU A 83 8.09 2.39 12.02
N ASP A 84 7.90 1.09 11.78
CA ASP A 84 8.60 0.04 12.51
C ASP A 84 10.11 0.04 12.21
N ALA A 85 10.49 0.21 10.95
CA ALA A 85 11.89 0.38 10.56
C ALA A 85 12.52 1.60 11.25
N LEU A 86 11.79 2.73 11.33
CA LEU A 86 12.25 3.93 12.03
C LEU A 86 12.41 3.69 13.54
N ARG A 87 11.52 2.93 14.17
CA ARG A 87 11.63 2.53 15.58
C ARG A 87 12.88 1.66 15.81
N HIS A 88 13.15 0.69 14.94
CA HIS A 88 14.37 -0.12 15.02
C HIS A 88 15.63 0.74 14.82
N ALA A 89 15.61 1.68 13.88
CA ALA A 89 16.72 2.61 13.67
C ALA A 89 16.97 3.47 14.91
N LEU A 90 15.92 3.98 15.56
CA LEU A 90 16.04 4.75 16.80
C LEU A 90 16.68 3.91 17.93
N VAL A 91 16.24 2.67 18.12
CA VAL A 91 16.84 1.75 19.12
C VAL A 91 18.32 1.51 18.82
N ALA A 92 18.68 1.28 17.56
CA ALA A 92 20.07 1.10 17.16
C ALA A 92 20.91 2.35 17.41
N LEU A 93 20.41 3.54 17.08
CA LEU A 93 21.10 4.82 17.32
C LEU A 93 21.33 5.09 18.81
N ASN A 94 20.36 4.75 19.66
CA ASN A 94 20.45 4.95 21.11
C ASN A 94 21.36 3.94 21.81
N THR A 95 21.67 2.81 21.17
CA THR A 95 22.59 1.79 21.72
C THR A 95 24.01 1.89 21.16
N ALA A 96 24.20 2.61 20.05
CA ALA A 96 25.51 2.84 19.45
C ALA A 96 26.31 3.96 20.16
N PRO A 97 27.66 3.88 20.19
CA PRO A 97 28.49 5.03 20.54
C PRO A 97 28.19 6.23 19.63
N ARG A 98 28.36 7.46 20.14
CA ARG A 98 28.14 8.66 19.33
C ARG A 98 29.06 8.67 18.10
N PHE A 99 28.47 8.86 16.92
CA PHE A 99 29.22 9.01 15.67
C PHE A 99 28.68 10.19 14.84
N ARG A 100 29.51 10.73 13.95
CA ARG A 100 29.12 11.78 13.01
C ARG A 100 28.68 11.17 11.68
N VAL A 101 27.68 11.77 11.06
CA VAL A 101 27.20 11.45 9.70
C VAL A 101 27.44 12.67 8.82
N PRO A 102 28.59 12.75 8.11
CA PRO A 102 28.99 13.92 7.34
C PRO A 102 27.96 14.38 6.31
N GLU A 103 27.29 13.44 5.64
CA GLU A 103 26.30 13.68 4.60
C GLU A 103 25.07 14.42 5.12
N LEU A 104 24.77 14.27 6.41
CA LEU A 104 23.65 14.93 7.08
C LEU A 104 24.08 16.14 7.90
N ALA A 105 25.39 16.42 8.00
CA ALA A 105 25.96 17.43 8.90
C ALA A 105 25.48 17.29 10.38
N MET A 106 25.20 16.05 10.81
CA MET A 106 24.62 15.73 12.12
C MET A 106 25.38 14.60 12.81
N ASP A 107 25.13 14.40 14.10
CA ASP A 107 25.55 13.17 14.80
C ASP A 107 24.37 12.25 15.08
N SER A 108 24.69 11.00 15.46
CA SER A 108 23.71 9.95 15.73
C SER A 108 22.66 10.35 16.77
N TYR A 109 22.98 11.23 17.72
CA TYR A 109 22.04 11.70 18.74
C TYR A 109 21.07 12.73 18.16
N ALA A 110 21.57 13.66 17.35
CA ALA A 110 20.71 14.62 16.65
C ALA A 110 19.77 13.91 15.65
N ILE A 111 20.23 12.81 15.03
CA ILE A 111 19.39 11.93 14.19
C ILE A 111 18.35 11.20 15.04
N ALA A 112 18.74 10.60 16.18
CA ALA A 112 17.81 9.95 17.10
C ALA A 112 16.69 10.89 17.54
N ALA A 113 17.02 12.14 17.90
CA ALA A 113 16.02 13.15 18.25
C ALA A 113 15.08 13.50 17.09
N GLN A 114 15.53 13.45 15.82
CA GLN A 114 14.64 13.59 14.66
C GLN A 114 13.72 12.38 14.50
N CYS A 115 14.25 11.16 14.66
CA CYS A 115 13.45 9.93 14.62
C CYS A 115 12.36 9.95 15.70
N GLU A 116 12.67 10.37 16.93
CA GLU A 116 11.69 10.51 18.03
C GLU A 116 10.54 11.46 17.66
N ARG A 117 10.85 12.62 17.09
CA ARG A 117 9.83 13.58 16.65
C ARG A 117 8.96 13.00 15.53
N ALA A 118 9.56 12.33 14.55
CA ALA A 118 8.83 11.70 13.46
C ALA A 118 7.92 10.57 13.95
N ILE A 119 8.39 9.73 14.88
CA ILE A 119 7.59 8.68 15.51
C ILE A 119 6.43 9.28 16.30
N ALA A 120 6.67 10.36 17.05
CA ALA A 120 5.63 11.03 17.82
C ALA A 120 4.52 11.62 16.92
N LEU A 121 4.90 12.16 15.75
CA LEU A 121 3.95 12.67 14.76
C LEU A 121 3.16 11.55 14.06
N ALA A 122 3.78 10.40 13.83
CA ALA A 122 3.19 9.28 13.11
C ALA A 122 2.37 8.33 14.01
N SER A 123 2.58 8.38 15.32
CA SER A 123 1.86 7.53 16.27
C SER A 123 0.46 8.11 16.52
N PRO A 124 -0.60 7.28 16.55
CA PRO A 124 -1.93 7.76 16.88
C PRO A 124 -1.93 8.38 18.29
N VAL A 125 -2.63 9.50 18.44
CA VAL A 125 -2.82 10.14 19.75
C VAL A 125 -3.63 9.18 20.62
N GLU A 126 -3.01 8.59 21.64
CA GLU A 126 -3.74 7.85 22.65
C GLU A 126 -4.68 8.81 23.41
N GLY A 127 -5.96 8.83 23.05
CA GLY A 127 -7.00 9.55 23.80
C GLY A 127 -7.91 10.43 22.96
N GLY A 128 -8.84 9.81 22.24
CA GLY A 128 -9.91 10.52 21.56
C GLY A 128 -10.97 9.57 21.01
N SER A 129 -11.60 8.78 21.88
CA SER A 129 -12.89 8.17 21.53
C SER A 129 -13.91 9.29 21.32
N PRO A 130 -14.68 9.30 20.21
CA PRO A 130 -15.94 10.02 20.16
C PRO A 130 -16.96 9.40 21.13
#